data_AF-A0A353FLH1-F1
#
_entry.id   AF-A0A353FLH1-F1
#
_cell.length_a   1.000
_cell.length_b   1.000
_cell.length_c   1.000
_cell.angle_alpha   90.00
_cell.angle_beta   90.00
_cell.angle_gamma   90.00
#
_symmetry.space_group_name_H-M   'P 1'
#
loop_
_entity.id
_entity.type
_entity.pdbx_description
1 polymer ?
#
loop_
_entity_poly.entity_id
_entity_poly.type
_entity_poly.pdbx_seq_one_letter_code
_entity_poly.pdbx_strand_id
1 'polypeptide(L)' 'GILLRDMQPVGSYAYRLLFDDGHDTGIYSLDYLAKVCQQRAQGNG' A
#
# COMPACT_ATOMS: atom_id res chain seq x y z
N GLY A 1 16.38 2.39 -6.34
CA GLY A 1 14.94 2.07 -6.32
C GLY A 1 14.49 1.96 -4.88
N ILE A 2 13.19 2.02 -4.62
CA ILE A 2 12.63 1.78 -3.27
C ILE A 2 12.11 0.35 -3.27
N LEU A 3 12.48 -0.42 -2.25
CA LEU A 3 12.05 -1.81 -2.07
C LEU A 3 11.07 -1.91 -0.90
N LEU A 4 10.04 -2.73 -1.07
CA LEU A 4 9.18 -3.14 0.04
C LEU A 4 9.92 -4.18 0.88
N ARG A 5 10.11 -3.88 2.17
CA ARG A 5 10.78 -4.76 3.14
C ARG A 5 9.79 -5.69 3.84
N ASP A 6 8.63 -5.16 4.20
CA ASP A 6 7.61 -5.90 4.94
C ASP A 6 6.20 -5.29 4.74
N MET A 7 5.18 -6.10 4.98
CA MET A 7 3.76 -5.74 4.91
C MET A 7 3.00 -6.39 6.05
N GLN A 8 2.55 -5.58 7.00
CA GLN A 8 1.96 -6.05 8.25
C GLN A 8 0.47 -5.73 8.30
N PRO A 9 -0.41 -6.67 8.66
CA PRO A 9 -1.84 -6.39 8.82
C PRO A 9 -2.06 -5.45 10.01
N VAL A 10 -2.95 -4.47 9.83
CA VAL A 10 -3.43 -3.60 10.90
C VAL A 10 -4.93 -3.88 11.07
N GLY A 11 -5.24 -4.76 12.02
CA GLY A 11 -6.59 -5.30 12.17
C GLY A 11 -7.09 -5.94 10.89
N SER A 12 -8.36 -5.71 10.56
CA SER A 12 -9.00 -6.22 9.33
C SER A 12 -9.25 -5.15 8.26
N TYR A 13 -8.68 -3.94 8.41
CA TYR A 13 -9.07 -2.78 7.60
C TYR A 13 -7.89 -2.09 6.89
N ALA A 14 -6.65 -2.43 7.23
CA ALA A 14 -5.48 -1.78 6.66
C ALA A 14 -4.22 -2.67 6.69
N TYR A 15 -3.20 -2.21 5.99
CA TYR A 15 -1.83 -2.73 6.05
C TYR A 15 -0.84 -1.62 6.35
N ARG A 16 0.17 -1.91 7.17
CA ARG A 16 1.37 -1.10 7.31
C ARG A 16 2.42 -1.60 6.32
N LEU A 17 2.99 -0.70 5.52
CA LEU A 17 4.06 -1.02 4.57
C LEU A 17 5.38 -0.44 5.06
N LEU A 18 6.41 -1.27 5.08
CA LEU A 18 7.77 -0.89 5.49
C LEU A 18 8.66 -0.85 4.25
N PHE A 19 9.21 0.32 3.96
CA PHE A 19 10.12 0.53 2.84
C PHE A 19 11.59 0.56 3.30
N ASP A 20 12.50 0.24 2.38
CA ASP A 20 13.95 0.15 2.66
C ASP A 20 14.64 1.51 2.83
N ASP A 21 13.97 2.60 2.46
CA ASP A 21 14.45 3.98 2.57
C ASP A 21 14.12 4.63 3.91
N GLY A 22 13.55 3.87 4.86
CA GLY A 22 13.19 4.34 6.20
C GLY A 22 11.73 4.80 6.35
N HIS A 23 10.90 4.71 5.30
CA HIS A 23 9.46 4.94 5.44
C HIS A 23 8.77 3.70 6.02
N ASP A 24 8.51 3.71 7.33
CA ASP A 24 7.89 2.60 8.07
C ASP A 24 6.57 2.99 8.76
N THR A 25 6.15 4.25 8.64
CA THR A 25 4.97 4.80 9.33
C THR A 25 3.68 4.71 8.50
N GLY A 26 3.76 4.30 7.22
CA GLY A 26 2.63 4.31 6.31
C GLY A 26 1.60 3.22 6.62
N ILE A 27 0.37 3.61 6.99
CA ILE A 27 -0.79 2.72 7.09
C ILE A 27 -1.74 3.02 5.94
N TYR A 28 -2.08 1.98 5.18
CA TYR A 28 -2.90 2.06 3.98
C TYR A 28 -4.17 1.25 4.18
N SER A 29 -5.33 1.89 4.10
CA SER A 29 -6.61 1.19 4.19
C SER A 29 -6.85 0.31 2.96
N LEU A 30 -7.60 -0.79 3.16
CA LEU A 30 -8.02 -1.67 2.06
C LEU A 30 -8.78 -0.88 0.98
N ASP A 31 -9.64 0.06 1.39
CA ASP A 31 -10.40 0.92 0.48
C ASP A 31 -9.49 1.79 -0.38
N TYR A 32 -8.43 2.37 0.22
CA TYR A 32 -7.48 3.18 -0.52
C TYR A 32 -6.69 2.33 -1.51
N LEU A 33 -6.19 1.17 -1.09
CA LEU A 33 -5.47 0.24 -1.97
C LEU A 33 -6.36 -0.22 -3.13
N ALA A 34 -7.61 -0.57 -2.86
CA ALA A 34 -8.59 -0.96 -3.89
C ALA A 34 -8.84 0.17 -4.89
N LYS A 35 -9.02 1.41 -4.40
CA LYS A 35 -9.20 2.59 -5.25
C LYS A 35 -7.99 2.81 -6.18
N VAL A 36 -6.77 2.73 -5.66
CA VAL A 36 -5.55 2.91 -6.47
C VAL A 36 -5.42 1.80 -7.53
N CYS A 37 -5.73 0.54 -7.16
CA CYS A 37 -5.76 -0.57 -8.12
C CYS A 37 -6.77 -0.33 -9.25
N GLN A 38 -7.98 0.12 -8.91
CA GLN A 38 -9.03 0.40 -9.89
C GLN A 38 -8.65 1.58 -10.81
N GLN A 39 -8.11 2.67 -10.27
CA GLN A 39 -7.66 3.81 -11.05
C GLN A 39 -6.57 3.43 -12.06
N ARG A 40 -5.61 2.58 -11.64
CA ARG A 40 -4.56 2.10 -12.55
C ARG A 40 -5.08 1.13 -13.60
N ALA A 41 -6.08 0.32 -13.28
CA ALA A 41 -6.73 -0.56 -14.26
C ALA A 41 -7.50 0.24 -15.34
N GLN A 42 -8.00 1.43 -14.99
CA GLN A 42 -8.77 2.29 -15.89
C GLN A 42 -7.91 3.24 -16.74
N GLY A 43 -6.63 3.42 -16.40
CA GLY A 43 -5.70 4.30 -17.11
C GLY A 43 -4.99 3.67 -18.31
N ASN A 44 -5.51 2.57 -18.87
CA ASN A 44 -4.92 1.84 -20.00
C ASN A 44 -5.92 1.67 -21.15
N GLY A 45 -6.58 2.76 -21.53
CA GLY A 45 -7.38 2.91 -22.75
C GLY A 45 -6.75 3.93 -23.68
#